data_AF-A0A932XDR7-F1
#
_entry.id   AF-A0A932XDR7-F1
#
_cell.length_a   1.000
_cell.length_b   1.000
_cell.length_c   1.000
_cell.angle_alpha   90.00
_cell.angle_beta   90.00
_cell.angle_gamma   90.00
#
_symmetry.space_group_name_H-M   'P 1'
#
loop_
_entity.id
_entity.type
_entity.pdbx_description
1 polymer ?
#
loop_
_entity_poly.entity_id
_entity_poly.type
_entity_poly.pdbx_seq_one_letter_code
_entity_poly.pdbx_strand_id
1 'polypeptide(L)'
;MTDTISTRQVLVDDDYDAIYEHAYEQGWTDGLPIVPPTPERVRRLVEASGRPGDEVVAVVPPKRGAATVEKIAINAVMAGCRP
;
A
#
# COMPACT_ATOMS: atom_id res chain seq x y z
N MET A 1 17.20 -6.75 -6.44
CA MET A 1 16.77 -5.87 -7.55
C MET A 1 15.44 -6.41 -8.06
N THR A 2 14.36 -6.17 -7.31
CA THR A 2 12.99 -6.52 -7.68
C THR A 2 12.27 -5.19 -7.85
N ASP A 3 12.54 -4.56 -8.99
CA ASP A 3 12.22 -3.17 -9.31
C ASP A 3 10.73 -2.95 -9.66
N THR A 4 9.86 -3.92 -9.37
CA THR A 4 8.49 -3.94 -9.86
C THR A 4 7.51 -4.19 -8.72
N ILE A 5 6.71 -3.17 -8.41
CA ILE A 5 5.50 -3.31 -7.60
C ILE A 5 4.53 -4.20 -8.36
N SER A 6 4.20 -5.35 -7.78
CA SER A 6 3.38 -6.39 -8.41
C SER A 6 1.88 -6.19 -8.18
N THR A 7 1.51 -5.49 -7.12
CA THR A 7 0.12 -5.20 -6.76
C THR A 7 -0.53 -4.30 -7.80
N ARG A 8 -1.80 -4.59 -8.12
CA ARG A 8 -2.64 -3.81 -9.02
C ARG A 8 -2.59 -2.32 -8.67
N GLN A 9 -2.23 -1.50 -9.64
CA GLN A 9 -2.26 -0.05 -9.52
C GLN A 9 -3.61 0.50 -10.00
N VAL A 10 -4.07 1.56 -9.35
CA VAL A 10 -5.25 2.32 -9.74
C VAL A 10 -4.82 3.73 -10.08
N LEU A 11 -5.22 4.19 -11.25
CA LEU A 11 -4.98 5.56 -11.69
C LEU A 11 -6.21 6.38 -11.32
N VAL A 12 -5.95 7.50 -10.66
CA VAL A 12 -6.90 8.52 -10.23
C VAL A 12 -6.23 9.86 -10.55
N ASP A 13 -7.04 10.92 -10.64
CA ASP A 13 -6.51 12.26 -10.89
C ASP A 13 -5.50 12.64 -9.79
N ASP A 14 -4.47 13.40 -10.16
CA ASP A 14 -3.43 13.87 -9.24
C ASP A 14 -3.94 15.03 -8.38
N ASP A 15 -4.98 14.71 -7.62
CA ASP A 15 -5.71 15.58 -6.71
C ASP A 15 -5.97 14.81 -5.41
N TYR A 16 -5.72 15.47 -4.28
CA TYR A 16 -5.82 14.81 -2.98
C TYR A 16 -7.25 14.34 -2.69
N ASP A 17 -8.24 15.17 -3.00
CA ASP A 17 -9.64 14.88 -2.73
C ASP A 17 -10.11 13.73 -3.62
N ALA A 18 -9.75 13.72 -4.92
CA ALA A 18 -10.06 12.62 -5.82
C ALA A 18 -9.47 11.27 -5.35
N ILE A 19 -8.22 11.26 -4.86
CA ILE A 19 -7.58 10.06 -4.31
C ILE A 19 -8.28 9.61 -3.02
N TYR A 20 -8.57 10.55 -2.12
CA TYR A 20 -9.24 10.27 -0.85
C TYR A 20 -10.64 9.71 -1.06
N GLU A 21 -11.46 10.37 -1.89
CA GLU A 21 -12.83 9.93 -2.20
C GLU A 21 -12.83 8.55 -2.84
N HIS A 22 -11.90 8.27 -3.77
CA HIS A 22 -11.77 6.93 -4.34
C HIS A 22 -11.43 5.89 -3.27
N ALA A 23 -10.48 6.18 -2.38
CA ALA A 23 -10.13 5.26 -1.30
C ALA A 23 -11.30 5.04 -0.32
N TYR A 24 -12.10 6.08 -0.07
CA TYR A 24 -13.30 6.00 0.76
C TYR A 24 -14.38 5.13 0.13
N GLU A 25 -14.70 5.35 -1.15
CA GLU A 25 -15.68 4.56 -1.92
C GLU A 25 -15.31 3.07 -1.99
N GLN A 26 -14.01 2.76 -2.07
CA GLN A 26 -13.52 1.36 -2.07
C GLN A 26 -13.43 0.75 -0.66
N GLY A 27 -13.68 1.53 0.39
CA GLY A 27 -13.56 1.10 1.79
C GLY A 27 -12.12 0.79 2.23
N TRP A 28 -11.13 1.50 1.66
CA TRP A 28 -9.72 1.36 2.01
C TRP A 28 -9.29 2.25 3.19
N THR A 29 -10.07 3.29 3.47
CA THR A 29 -9.97 4.11 4.67
C THR A 29 -11.23 3.96 5.52
N ASP A 30 -11.10 4.22 6.81
CA ASP A 30 -12.21 4.33 7.77
C ASP A 30 -12.84 5.74 7.81
N GLY A 31 -12.42 6.63 6.90
CA GLY A 31 -12.81 8.03 6.86
C GLY A 31 -11.72 8.97 7.37
N LEU A 32 -10.58 8.44 7.83
CA LEU A 32 -9.41 9.25 8.13
C LEU A 32 -8.60 9.58 6.85
N PRO A 33 -7.92 10.73 6.83
CA PRO A 33 -6.96 11.08 5.78
C PRO A 33 -5.90 9.99 5.59
N ILE A 34 -5.61 9.64 4.34
CA ILE A 34 -4.52 8.72 3.99
C ILE A 34 -3.41 9.45 3.22
N VAL A 35 -2.19 8.92 3.27
CA VAL A 35 -1.14 9.31 2.33
C VAL A 35 -1.25 8.43 1.08
N PRO A 36 -1.32 9.00 -0.14
CA PRO A 36 -1.43 8.20 -1.37
C PRO A 36 -0.27 7.20 -1.50
N PRO A 37 -0.55 5.89 -1.62
CA PRO A 37 0.47 4.85 -1.69
C PRO A 37 1.07 4.75 -3.10
N THR A 38 1.79 5.80 -3.52
CA THR A 38 2.46 5.82 -4.83
C THR A 38 3.51 4.72 -4.91
N PRO A 39 3.79 4.15 -6.11
CA PRO A 39 4.79 3.11 -6.28
C PRO A 39 6.15 3.48 -5.67
N GLU A 40 6.55 4.75 -5.79
CA GLU A 40 7.79 5.28 -5.21
C GLU A 40 7.83 5.20 -3.68
N ARG A 41 6.76 5.61 -3.00
CA ARG A 41 6.69 5.54 -1.52
C ARG A 41 6.70 4.10 -1.03
N VAL A 42 5.98 3.21 -1.74
CA VAL A 42 5.91 1.78 -1.41
C VAL A 42 7.29 1.14 -1.58
N ARG A 43 7.99 1.40 -2.69
CA ARG A 43 9.34 0.86 -2.92
C ARG A 43 10.30 1.22 -1.79
N ARG A 44 10.32 2.48 -1.34
CA ARG A 44 11.18 2.92 -0.23
C ARG A 44 10.94 2.16 1.07
N LEU A 45 9.68 1.87 1.41
CA LEU A 45 9.34 1.09 2.61
C LEU A 45 9.68 -0.40 2.44
N VAL A 46 9.48 -0.98 1.25
CA VAL A 46 9.91 -2.35 0.96
C VAL A 46 11.43 -2.47 1.10
N GLU A 47 12.19 -1.54 0.52
CA GLU A 47 13.65 -1.51 0.62
C GLU A 47 14.12 -1.36 2.08
N ALA A 48 13.50 -0.45 2.84
CA ALA A 48 13.81 -0.24 4.26
C ALA A 48 13.55 -1.48 5.12
N SER A 49 12.61 -2.35 4.71
CA SER A 49 12.34 -3.60 5.42
C SER A 49 13.47 -4.64 5.31
N GLY A 50 14.35 -4.51 4.31
CA GLY A 50 15.41 -5.48 4.02
C GLY A 50 14.91 -6.86 3.53
N ARG A 51 13.63 -6.97 3.16
CA ARG A 51 12.96 -8.22 2.77
C ARG A 51 12.44 -8.16 1.33
N PRO A 52 12.30 -9.30 0.63
CA PRO A 52 11.65 -9.35 -0.67
C PRO A 52 10.20 -8.88 -0.60
N GLY A 53 9.75 -8.07 -1.56
CA GLY A 53 8.38 -7.53 -1.59
C GLY A 53 7.28 -8.61 -1.70
N ASP A 54 7.59 -9.74 -2.31
CA ASP A 54 6.71 -10.90 -2.48
C ASP A 54 6.73 -11.87 -1.30
N GLU A 55 7.62 -11.66 -0.31
CA GLU A 55 7.68 -12.49 0.88
C GLU A 55 6.36 -12.39 1.66
N VAL A 56 5.71 -13.53 1.87
CA VAL A 56 4.46 -13.62 2.67
C VAL A 56 4.81 -13.63 4.15
N VAL A 57 4.45 -12.55 4.86
CA VAL A 57 4.68 -12.43 6.31
C VAL A 57 3.62 -13.21 7.09
N ALA A 58 2.37 -13.15 6.62
CA ALA A 58 1.24 -13.84 7.25
C ALA A 58 0.09 -14.05 6.26
N VAL A 59 -0.83 -14.95 6.62
CA VAL A 59 -2.15 -15.07 5.99
C VAL A 59 -3.17 -14.51 6.97
N VAL A 60 -3.81 -13.38 6.60
CA VAL A 60 -4.59 -12.57 7.54
C VAL A 60 -6.08 -12.92 7.45
N PRO A 61 -6.72 -13.40 8.55
CA PRO A 61 -8.16 -13.58 8.62
C PRO A 61 -8.90 -12.21 8.63
N PRO A 62 -10.20 -12.16 8.30
CA PRO A 62 -11.07 -13.27 7.92
C PRO A 62 -10.96 -13.67 6.44
N LYS A 63 -10.48 -12.77 5.57
CA LYS A 63 -10.39 -13.00 4.12
C LYS A 63 -9.29 -13.98 3.71
N ARG A 64 -8.41 -14.37 4.66
CA ARG A 64 -7.25 -15.24 4.43
C ARG A 64 -6.36 -14.74 3.29
N GLY A 65 -6.21 -13.43 3.19
CA GLY A 65 -5.33 -12.80 2.21
C GLY A 65 -3.86 -12.95 2.61
N ALA A 66 -2.98 -13.23 1.65
CA ALA A 66 -1.54 -13.19 1.87
C ALA A 66 -1.08 -11.74 2.07
N ALA A 67 -0.59 -11.44 3.28
CA ALA A 67 0.06 -10.19 3.63
C ALA A 67 1.54 -10.28 3.25
N THR A 68 1.83 -9.94 2.00
CA THR A 68 3.20 -9.79 1.52
C THR A 68 3.84 -8.52 2.07
N VAL A 69 5.17 -8.45 2.09
CA VAL A 69 5.90 -7.24 2.47
C VAL A 69 5.44 -6.02 1.65
N GLU A 70 5.21 -6.18 0.35
CA GLU A 70 4.70 -5.11 -0.52
C GLU A 70 3.31 -4.62 -0.08
N LYS A 71 2.37 -5.53 0.22
CA LYS A 71 1.02 -5.15 0.68
C LYS A 71 1.04 -4.50 2.06
N ILE A 72 1.94 -4.96 2.94
CA ILE A 72 2.14 -4.33 4.24
C ILE A 72 2.71 -2.92 4.06
N ALA A 73 3.69 -2.74 3.17
CA ALA A 73 4.25 -1.44 2.85
C ALA A 73 3.20 -0.48 2.28
N ILE A 74 2.29 -0.94 1.41
CA ILE A 74 1.15 -0.13 0.92
C ILE A 74 0.31 0.41 2.08
N ASN A 75 -0.09 -0.46 3.02
CA ASN A 75 -0.87 -0.06 4.19
C ASN A 75 -0.09 0.89 5.11
N ALA A 76 1.21 0.64 5.28
CA ALA A 76 2.09 1.51 6.05
C ALA A 76 2.23 2.90 5.41
N VAL A 77 2.35 3.01 4.07
CA VAL A 77 2.31 4.31 3.40
C VAL A 77 0.98 4.99 3.68
N MET A 78 -0.15 4.32 3.47
CA MET A 78 -1.48 4.92 3.69
C MET A 78 -1.64 5.47 5.12
N ALA A 79 -1.09 4.77 6.11
CA ALA A 79 -1.06 5.19 7.51
C ALA A 79 -0.05 6.31 7.85
N GLY A 80 0.77 6.76 6.89
CA GLY A 80 1.75 7.81 7.07
C GLY A 80 3.10 7.36 7.64
N CYS A 81 3.41 6.06 7.60
CA CYS A 81 4.73 5.55 8.02
C CYS A 81 5.85 6.12 7.13
N ARG A 82 7.01 6.33 7.74
CA ARG A 82 8.25 6.71 7.05
C ARG A 82 9.14 5.47 6.87
N PRO A 83 9.95 5.40 5.80
CA PRO A 83 10.96 4.36 5.62
C PRO A 83 11.88 4.20 6.82
#